data_AF-A0A4P6FS19-F1
#
_entry.id   AF-A0A4P6FS19-F1
#
_cell.length_a   1.000
_cell.length_b   1.000
_cell.length_c   1.000
_cell.angle_alpha   90.00
_cell.angle_beta   90.00
_cell.angle_gamma   90.00
#
_symmetry.space_group_name_H-M   'P 1'
#
loop_
_entity.id
_entity.type
_entity.pdbx_description
1 polymer ?
#
loop_
_entity_poly.entity_id
_entity_poly.type
_entity_poly.pdbx_seq_one_letter_code
_entity_poly.pdbx_strand_id
1 'polypeptide(L)'
;MKLQLPAARIAAAALLLACCPAPFRTAPERLAQWTTSLRDEQPDDAFAAVYKTGKRHLVFIGARHANRTDSLTFELIRNAYSAFRVDATIVEGSPTSRGPNFARLIEYASSAKVTDGFQEGGETIPAVMGAVQEGATLWGGEPDDADIKTRMLGEGFPSADLLGFYVLRSIPEWIREKKLTEAGDPRLASLVEKELARNRQRLALGPDVLPSFTDWADWYKATNGKPIGPSFAMEETGPLSDGAFPSNRIAAAISRARAAYLHEFIISHLNAGETVLVVFGSSHLMIHRTALDAVLGSPCYVGSDIAAAAKNCAG
;
A
#
# COMPACT_ATOMS: atom_id res chain seq x y z
N MET A 1 3.68 79.30 -29.74
CA MET A 1 4.23 78.18 -28.94
C MET A 1 3.08 77.27 -28.52
N LYS A 2 2.89 76.13 -29.19
CA LYS A 2 1.88 75.13 -28.81
C LYS A 2 2.57 74.03 -28.01
N LEU A 3 2.27 73.91 -26.72
CA LEU A 3 2.73 72.81 -25.87
C LEU A 3 2.01 71.52 -26.28
N GLN A 4 2.75 70.52 -26.73
CA GLN A 4 2.28 69.13 -26.87
C GLN A 4 2.54 68.39 -25.55
N LEU A 5 1.46 67.89 -24.92
CA LEU A 5 1.51 67.01 -23.76
C LEU A 5 1.75 65.55 -24.21
N PRO A 6 2.57 64.75 -23.49
CA PRO A 6 2.85 63.38 -23.86
C PRO A 6 1.69 62.44 -23.52
N ALA A 7 1.36 61.55 -24.46
CA ALA A 7 0.36 60.51 -24.30
C ALA A 7 0.79 59.49 -23.23
N ALA A 8 0.05 59.44 -22.12
CA ALA A 8 0.20 58.43 -21.09
C ALA A 8 -0.20 57.05 -21.65
N ARG A 9 0.77 56.14 -21.79
CA ARG A 9 0.52 54.73 -22.07
C ARG A 9 -0.01 54.07 -20.80
N ILE A 10 -1.33 53.89 -20.73
CA ILE A 10 -1.98 53.06 -19.72
C ILE A 10 -1.61 51.61 -20.04
N ALA A 11 -0.65 51.05 -19.30
CA ALA A 11 -0.38 49.62 -19.32
C ALA A 11 -1.58 48.90 -18.68
N ALA A 12 -2.44 48.31 -19.50
CA ALA A 12 -3.48 47.41 -19.03
C ALA A 12 -2.81 46.16 -18.45
N ALA A 13 -2.62 46.15 -17.13
CA ALA A 13 -2.24 44.95 -16.39
C ALA A 13 -3.42 43.97 -16.47
N ALA A 14 -3.39 43.07 -17.45
CA ALA A 14 -4.29 41.94 -17.50
C ALA A 14 -4.03 41.09 -16.25
N LEU A 15 -4.93 41.19 -15.26
CA LEU A 15 -5.00 40.23 -14.17
C LEU A 15 -5.32 38.87 -14.79
N LEU A 16 -4.28 38.09 -15.09
CA LEU A 16 -4.40 36.66 -15.26
C LEU A 16 -4.83 36.11 -13.90
N LEU A 17 -6.14 35.97 -13.72
CA LEU A 17 -6.72 35.15 -12.68
C LEU A 17 -6.20 33.72 -12.93
N ALA A 18 -5.06 33.41 -12.32
CA ALA A 18 -4.51 32.07 -12.29
C ALA A 18 -5.60 31.21 -11.63
N CYS A 19 -6.33 30.47 -12.46
CA CYS A 19 -7.33 29.53 -12.00
C CYS A 19 -6.53 28.39 -11.33
N CYS A 20 -6.27 28.52 -10.03
CA CYS A 20 -5.69 27.44 -9.25
C CYS A 20 -6.65 26.26 -9.37
N PRO A 21 -6.22 25.12 -9.93
CA PRO A 21 -7.08 23.95 -10.02
C PRO A 21 -7.53 23.57 -8.61
N ALA A 22 -8.83 23.28 -8.46
CA ALA A 22 -9.37 22.83 -7.18
C ALA A 22 -8.59 21.60 -6.67
N PRO A 23 -8.38 21.49 -5.35
CA PRO A 23 -7.74 20.30 -4.79
C PRO A 23 -8.60 19.06 -5.09
N PHE A 24 -7.92 17.96 -5.38
CA PHE A 24 -8.53 16.63 -5.45
C PHE A 24 -9.19 16.29 -4.14
N ARG A 25 -10.40 15.75 -4.21
CA ARG A 25 -11.10 15.16 -3.06
C ARG A 25 -10.78 13.68 -3.00
N THR A 26 -10.63 13.13 -1.80
CA THR A 26 -10.49 11.69 -1.62
C THR A 26 -11.82 11.00 -1.94
N ALA A 27 -11.77 9.70 -2.27
CA ALA A 27 -12.95 8.89 -2.56
C ALA A 27 -12.81 7.48 -1.96
N PRO A 28 -12.45 7.32 -0.67
CA PRO A 28 -12.22 6.02 -0.05
C PRO A 28 -13.46 5.12 -0.05
N GLU A 29 -14.66 5.69 -0.17
CA GLU A 29 -15.92 4.97 -0.32
C GLU A 29 -16.02 4.21 -1.65
N ARG A 30 -15.19 4.55 -2.64
CA ARG A 30 -15.14 3.90 -3.96
C ARG A 30 -14.06 2.83 -4.09
N LEU A 31 -13.31 2.56 -3.02
CA LEU A 31 -12.35 1.45 -3.01
C LEU A 31 -13.09 0.13 -3.20
N ALA A 32 -12.60 -0.68 -4.12
CA ALA A 32 -13.18 -1.99 -4.38
C ALA A 32 -12.89 -2.94 -3.20
N GLN A 33 -13.79 -3.91 -2.99
CA GLN A 33 -13.52 -4.99 -2.06
C GLN A 33 -12.70 -6.08 -2.76
N TRP A 34 -11.71 -6.62 -2.06
CA TRP A 34 -10.94 -7.76 -2.56
C TRP A 34 -11.80 -9.03 -2.52
N THR A 35 -12.37 -9.38 -3.66
CA THR A 35 -13.24 -10.55 -3.85
C THR A 35 -12.56 -11.58 -4.73
N THR A 36 -13.14 -12.78 -4.82
CA THR A 36 -12.74 -13.80 -5.81
C THR A 36 -12.84 -13.25 -7.23
N SER A 37 -13.94 -12.56 -7.58
CA SER A 37 -14.09 -11.94 -8.91
C SER A 37 -13.00 -10.93 -9.21
N LEU A 38 -12.72 -10.00 -8.28
CA LEU A 38 -11.69 -8.97 -8.50
C LEU A 38 -10.28 -9.57 -8.58
N ARG A 39 -10.02 -10.62 -7.81
CA ARG A 39 -8.76 -11.38 -7.89
C ARG A 39 -8.61 -12.05 -9.26
N ASP A 40 -9.68 -12.64 -9.78
CA ASP A 40 -9.65 -13.35 -11.07
C ASP A 40 -9.53 -12.37 -12.26
N GLU A 41 -9.90 -11.10 -12.08
CA GLU A 41 -9.65 -10.01 -13.04
C GLU A 41 -8.21 -9.44 -12.98
N GLN A 42 -7.46 -9.75 -11.92
CA GLN A 42 -6.11 -9.22 -11.75
C GLN A 42 -5.16 -9.85 -12.79
N PRO A 43 -4.39 -9.05 -13.54
CA PRO A 43 -3.36 -9.57 -14.44
C PRO A 43 -2.39 -10.53 -13.74
N ASP A 44 -2.03 -11.63 -14.40
CA ASP A 44 -1.17 -12.70 -13.82
C ASP A 44 0.21 -12.18 -13.37
N ASP A 45 0.76 -11.20 -14.07
CA ASP A 45 2.05 -10.58 -13.77
C ASP A 45 1.87 -9.13 -13.26
N ALA A 46 2.98 -8.43 -13.01
CA ALA A 46 2.98 -7.04 -12.59
C ALA A 46 2.44 -6.14 -13.71
N PHE A 47 1.78 -5.05 -13.32
CA PHE A 47 1.28 -4.05 -14.26
C PHE A 47 1.24 -2.69 -13.60
N ALA A 48 1.13 -1.63 -14.41
CA ALA A 48 1.02 -0.27 -13.92
C ALA A 48 -0.25 0.40 -14.44
N ALA A 49 -0.77 1.34 -13.65
CA ALA A 49 -1.73 2.34 -14.10
C ALA A 49 -1.09 3.73 -13.97
N VAL A 50 -1.14 4.52 -15.04
CA VAL A 50 -0.63 5.89 -15.06
C VAL A 50 -1.78 6.86 -15.26
N TYR A 51 -1.90 7.81 -14.34
CA TYR A 51 -2.87 8.89 -14.37
C TYR A 51 -2.15 10.21 -14.63
N LYS A 52 -2.81 11.10 -15.39
CA LYS A 52 -2.36 12.46 -15.61
C LYS A 52 -3.51 13.42 -15.41
N THR A 53 -3.27 14.47 -14.63
CA THR A 53 -4.20 15.59 -14.51
C THR A 53 -3.42 16.91 -14.47
N GLY A 54 -3.47 17.65 -15.58
CA GLY A 54 -2.61 18.81 -15.77
C GLY A 54 -1.13 18.41 -15.76
N LYS A 55 -0.36 18.95 -14.80
CA LYS A 55 1.07 18.64 -14.64
C LYS A 55 1.36 17.48 -13.69
N ARG A 56 0.35 17.01 -12.95
CA ARG A 56 0.49 15.99 -11.91
C ARG A 56 0.39 14.61 -12.55
N HIS A 57 1.26 13.70 -12.13
CA HIS A 57 1.24 12.30 -12.56
C HIS A 57 1.18 11.39 -11.35
N LEU A 58 0.38 10.32 -11.46
CA LEU A 58 0.45 9.18 -10.55
C LEU A 58 0.85 7.97 -11.38
N VAL A 59 1.95 7.34 -11.01
CA VAL A 59 2.35 6.02 -11.51
C VAL A 59 2.12 5.03 -10.37
N PHE A 60 1.12 4.16 -10.51
CA PHE A 60 0.88 3.10 -9.53
C PHE A 60 1.31 1.77 -10.15
N ILE A 61 2.37 1.18 -9.62
CA ILE A 61 2.84 -0.16 -9.98
C ILE A 61 2.17 -1.17 -9.05
N GLY A 62 1.34 -2.03 -9.63
CA GLY A 62 0.84 -3.24 -9.02
C GLY A 62 1.88 -4.35 -9.12
N ALA A 63 2.77 -4.42 -8.13
CA ALA A 63 3.88 -5.35 -8.08
C ALA A 63 3.41 -6.80 -7.89
N ARG A 64 4.11 -7.73 -8.54
CA ARG A 64 4.14 -9.12 -8.09
C ARG A 64 5.38 -9.30 -7.23
N HIS A 65 5.19 -9.72 -5.98
CA HIS A 65 6.28 -9.94 -5.04
C HIS A 65 7.30 -10.89 -5.67
N ALA A 66 8.46 -10.34 -5.99
CA ALA A 66 9.49 -11.04 -6.75
C ALA A 66 10.85 -10.64 -6.22
N ASN A 67 11.75 -11.60 -6.15
CA ASN A 67 13.14 -11.34 -5.76
C ASN A 67 14.09 -11.46 -6.96
N ARG A 68 13.55 -11.63 -8.17
CA ARG A 68 14.32 -11.77 -9.40
C ARG A 68 14.51 -10.41 -10.05
N THR A 69 15.76 -10.01 -10.30
CA THR A 69 16.10 -8.67 -10.84
C THR A 69 15.64 -8.45 -12.29
N ASP A 70 15.40 -9.55 -12.99
CA ASP A 70 14.84 -9.66 -14.34
C ASP A 70 13.30 -9.82 -14.34
N SER A 71 12.64 -9.73 -13.18
CA SER A 71 11.18 -9.73 -13.12
C SER A 71 10.57 -8.47 -13.71
N LEU A 72 9.33 -8.59 -14.20
CA LEU A 72 8.56 -7.46 -14.73
C LEU A 72 8.36 -6.37 -13.68
N THR A 73 8.14 -6.73 -12.40
CA THR A 73 8.08 -5.75 -11.30
C THR A 73 9.31 -4.84 -11.26
N PHE A 74 10.51 -5.42 -11.32
CA PHE A 74 11.76 -4.66 -11.29
C PHE A 74 11.93 -3.80 -12.53
N GLU A 75 11.54 -4.32 -13.70
CA GLU A 75 11.55 -3.55 -14.94
C GLU A 75 10.62 -2.34 -14.88
N LEU A 76 9.37 -2.52 -14.44
CA LEU A 76 8.40 -1.44 -14.30
C LEU A 76 8.92 -0.33 -13.38
N ILE A 77 9.51 -0.69 -12.24
CA ILE A 77 10.07 0.30 -11.30
C ILE A 77 11.17 1.13 -11.96
N ARG A 78 12.15 0.49 -12.62
CA ARG A 78 13.22 1.20 -13.33
C ARG A 78 12.66 2.09 -14.44
N ASN A 79 11.70 1.57 -15.22
CA ASN A 79 11.10 2.30 -16.31
C ASN A 79 10.32 3.52 -15.82
N ALA A 80 9.64 3.43 -14.67
CA ALA A 80 8.94 4.56 -14.05
C ALA A 80 9.87 5.73 -13.74
N TYR A 81 11.01 5.47 -13.08
CA TYR A 81 12.01 6.52 -12.81
C TYR A 81 12.62 7.09 -14.09
N SER A 82 12.83 6.27 -15.13
CA SER A 82 13.35 6.79 -16.40
C SER A 82 12.34 7.65 -17.18
N ALA A 83 11.04 7.34 -17.04
CA ALA A 83 9.98 7.91 -17.85
C ALA A 83 9.36 9.16 -17.22
N PHE A 84 9.42 9.29 -15.90
CA PHE A 84 8.79 10.37 -15.16
C PHE A 84 9.79 10.99 -14.17
N ARG A 85 9.73 12.32 -14.04
CA ARG A 85 10.39 13.02 -12.94
C ARG A 85 9.57 12.80 -11.67
N VAL A 86 9.95 11.81 -10.87
CA VAL A 86 9.25 11.44 -9.63
C VAL A 86 9.66 12.40 -8.51
N ASP A 87 8.68 13.02 -7.86
CA ASP A 87 8.92 13.91 -6.70
C ASP A 87 8.74 13.15 -5.37
N ALA A 88 7.82 12.18 -5.34
CA ALA A 88 7.55 11.34 -4.17
C ALA A 88 7.41 9.86 -4.56
N THR A 89 8.04 8.97 -3.80
CA THR A 89 7.89 7.51 -3.91
C THR A 89 7.27 6.96 -2.64
N ILE A 90 6.19 6.20 -2.77
CA ILE A 90 5.48 5.55 -1.67
C ILE A 90 5.61 4.03 -1.82
N VAL A 91 6.20 3.37 -0.82
CA VAL A 91 6.47 1.92 -0.85
C VAL A 91 5.70 1.15 0.23
N GLU A 92 5.34 -0.09 -0.08
CA GLU A 92 4.71 -1.02 0.85
C GLU A 92 5.63 -1.43 2.01
N GLY A 93 5.05 -1.79 3.15
CA GLY A 93 5.75 -2.49 4.24
C GLY A 93 6.42 -1.60 5.29
N SER A 94 6.34 -0.27 5.17
CA SER A 94 6.78 0.67 6.21
C SER A 94 5.69 1.69 6.53
N PRO A 95 5.49 2.06 7.82
CA PRO A 95 4.49 3.06 8.16
C PRO A 95 4.96 4.47 7.81
N THR A 96 4.02 5.30 7.36
CA THR A 96 4.20 6.74 7.06
C THR A 96 4.74 7.52 8.27
N SER A 97 4.38 7.10 9.49
CA SER A 97 4.81 7.71 10.76
C SER A 97 6.32 7.71 10.99
N ARG A 98 7.07 6.88 10.24
CA ARG A 98 8.54 6.92 10.21
C ARG A 98 9.10 8.16 9.53
N GLY A 99 8.25 8.96 8.88
CA GLY A 99 8.60 10.18 8.21
C GLY A 99 9.24 9.94 6.83
N PRO A 100 9.55 11.04 6.12
CA PRO A 100 10.21 10.97 4.83
C PRO A 100 11.64 10.45 4.98
N ASN A 101 12.12 9.73 3.96
CA ASN A 101 13.49 9.26 3.86
C ASN A 101 13.96 8.49 5.11
N PHE A 102 13.12 7.61 5.63
CA PHE A 102 13.39 6.83 6.84
C PHE A 102 14.74 6.10 6.73
N ALA A 103 15.73 6.56 7.52
CA ALA A 103 17.13 6.17 7.36
C ALA A 103 17.36 4.66 7.38
N ARG A 104 16.64 3.93 8.24
CA ARG A 104 16.77 2.47 8.35
C ARG A 104 16.28 1.73 7.11
N LEU A 105 15.25 2.24 6.42
CA LEU A 105 14.78 1.65 5.16
C LEU A 105 15.80 1.88 4.05
N ILE A 106 16.41 3.07 4.00
CA ILE A 106 17.49 3.39 3.05
C ILE A 106 18.74 2.54 3.33
N GLU A 107 19.12 2.39 4.59
CA GLU A 107 20.24 1.54 5.02
C GLU A 107 19.99 0.05 4.70
N TYR A 108 18.77 -0.43 4.94
CA TYR A 108 18.36 -1.76 4.54
C TYR A 108 18.51 -1.95 3.03
N ALA A 109 18.00 -1.01 2.23
CA ALA A 109 18.08 -1.11 0.78
C ALA A 109 19.51 -0.99 0.23
N SER A 110 20.34 -0.15 0.81
CA SER A 110 21.73 0.03 0.38
C SER A 110 22.65 -1.13 0.77
N SER A 111 22.29 -1.88 1.83
CA SER A 111 23.01 -3.07 2.27
C SER A 111 22.50 -4.37 1.66
N ALA A 112 21.34 -4.34 0.99
CA ALA A 112 20.72 -5.50 0.38
C ALA A 112 21.60 -6.08 -0.75
N LYS A 113 21.84 -7.38 -0.71
CA LYS A 113 22.73 -8.06 -1.66
C LYS A 113 21.97 -8.56 -2.88
N VAL A 114 22.65 -8.53 -4.02
CA VAL A 114 22.25 -9.26 -5.22
C VAL A 114 23.19 -10.45 -5.40
N THR A 115 22.64 -11.67 -5.44
CA THR A 115 23.38 -12.90 -5.72
C THR A 115 22.68 -13.66 -6.84
N ASP A 116 23.36 -13.92 -7.95
CA ASP A 116 22.83 -14.65 -9.11
C ASP A 116 21.46 -14.13 -9.63
N GLY A 117 21.30 -12.80 -9.63
CA GLY A 117 20.05 -12.14 -10.05
C GLY A 117 18.91 -12.22 -9.03
N PHE A 118 19.19 -12.70 -7.81
CA PHE A 118 18.28 -12.64 -6.67
C PHE A 118 18.60 -11.42 -5.81
N GLN A 119 17.63 -10.52 -5.62
CA GLN A 119 17.69 -9.35 -4.76
C GLN A 119 17.03 -9.67 -3.42
N GLU A 120 17.82 -9.64 -2.34
CA GLU A 120 17.25 -9.66 -0.98
C GLU A 120 16.37 -8.42 -0.78
N GLY A 121 15.18 -8.59 -0.20
CA GLY A 121 14.22 -7.51 0.00
C GLY A 121 13.31 -7.21 -1.19
N GLY A 122 13.46 -7.94 -2.30
CA GLY A 122 12.53 -7.90 -3.43
C GLY A 122 12.38 -6.51 -4.05
N GLU A 123 11.17 -6.20 -4.51
CA GLU A 123 10.84 -4.97 -5.22
C GLU A 123 10.97 -3.68 -4.40
N THR A 124 11.01 -3.78 -3.07
CA THR A 124 11.26 -2.63 -2.19
C THR A 124 12.64 -2.01 -2.49
N ILE A 125 13.65 -2.83 -2.80
CA ILE A 125 15.02 -2.34 -3.02
C ILE A 125 15.12 -1.40 -4.23
N PRO A 126 14.75 -1.81 -5.47
CA PRO A 126 14.83 -0.91 -6.61
C PRO A 126 13.92 0.32 -6.47
N ALA A 127 12.80 0.23 -5.76
CA ALA A 127 11.94 1.38 -5.49
C ALA A 127 12.64 2.40 -4.56
N VAL A 128 13.20 1.94 -3.44
CA VAL A 128 13.94 2.80 -2.49
C VAL A 128 15.18 3.40 -3.14
N MET A 129 15.99 2.59 -3.81
CA MET A 129 17.25 3.05 -4.42
C MET A 129 17.00 4.00 -5.60
N GLY A 130 15.95 3.77 -6.39
CA GLY A 130 15.53 4.69 -7.44
C GLY A 130 15.10 6.05 -6.89
N ALA A 131 14.33 6.07 -5.79
CA ALA A 131 13.95 7.31 -5.13
C ALA A 131 15.17 8.13 -4.68
N VAL A 132 16.15 7.47 -4.03
CA VAL A 132 17.39 8.10 -3.59
C VAL A 132 18.20 8.64 -4.77
N GLN A 133 18.31 7.87 -5.85
CA GLN A 133 19.07 8.25 -7.04
C GLN A 133 18.47 9.49 -7.74
N GLU A 134 17.14 9.53 -7.88
CA GLU A 134 16.43 10.63 -8.55
C GLU A 134 16.18 11.84 -7.62
N GLY A 135 16.55 11.73 -6.33
CA GLY A 135 16.28 12.77 -5.33
C GLY A 135 14.80 12.93 -4.99
N ALA A 136 13.99 11.88 -5.23
CA ALA A 136 12.59 11.84 -4.84
C ALA A 136 12.47 11.63 -3.32
N THR A 137 11.43 12.18 -2.71
CA THR A 137 11.14 11.92 -1.30
C THR A 137 10.55 10.52 -1.14
N LEU A 138 11.19 9.68 -0.33
CA LEU A 138 10.73 8.33 -0.04
C LEU A 138 9.80 8.31 1.17
N TRP A 139 8.67 7.61 1.06
CA TRP A 139 7.70 7.39 2.12
C TRP A 139 7.36 5.91 2.24
N GLY A 140 7.17 5.43 3.47
CA GLY A 140 6.37 4.22 3.69
C GLY A 140 4.89 4.54 3.48
N GLY A 141 4.10 3.63 2.90
CA GLY A 141 2.67 3.86 2.63
C GLY A 141 1.70 3.18 3.61
N GLU A 142 2.21 2.52 4.66
CA GLU A 142 1.35 1.85 5.64
C GLU A 142 0.84 2.82 6.71
N PRO A 143 -0.38 2.64 7.23
CA PRO A 143 -0.78 3.26 8.49
C PRO A 143 -0.08 2.60 9.68
N ASP A 144 -0.06 3.29 10.82
CA ASP A 144 0.29 2.65 12.08
C ASP A 144 -0.82 1.69 12.54
N ASP A 145 -0.45 0.65 13.28
CA ASP A 145 -1.44 -0.29 13.82
C ASP A 145 -2.41 0.36 14.81
N ALA A 146 -2.00 1.46 15.46
CA ALA A 146 -2.89 2.24 16.31
C ALA A 146 -4.02 2.90 15.50
N ASP A 147 -3.74 3.34 14.28
CA ASP A 147 -4.74 3.92 13.37
C ASP A 147 -5.70 2.85 12.87
N ILE A 148 -5.15 1.69 12.47
CA ILE A 148 -5.95 0.52 12.08
C ILE A 148 -6.86 0.09 13.24
N LYS A 149 -6.33 -0.02 14.46
CA LYS A 149 -7.14 -0.34 15.64
C LYS A 149 -8.27 0.67 15.81
N THR A 150 -7.95 1.96 15.85
CA THR A 150 -8.94 3.02 16.09
C THR A 150 -10.08 2.94 15.08
N ARG A 151 -9.75 2.72 13.81
CA ARG A 151 -10.75 2.54 12.75
C ARG A 151 -11.58 1.27 12.92
N MET A 152 -10.93 0.13 13.15
CA MET A 152 -11.61 -1.16 13.32
C MET A 152 -12.59 -1.13 14.50
N LEU A 153 -12.18 -0.55 15.64
CA LEU A 153 -13.07 -0.37 16.80
C LEU A 153 -14.23 0.58 16.49
N GLY A 154 -13.98 1.66 15.75
CA GLY A 154 -15.02 2.59 15.29
C GLY A 154 -16.03 1.94 14.33
N GLU A 155 -15.62 0.92 13.58
CA GLU A 155 -16.49 0.09 12.73
C GLU A 155 -17.19 -1.05 13.50
N GLY A 156 -16.97 -1.15 14.83
CA GLY A 156 -17.65 -2.09 15.72
C GLY A 156 -16.96 -3.44 15.87
N PHE A 157 -15.74 -3.61 15.36
CA PHE A 157 -14.98 -4.84 15.59
C PHE A 157 -14.50 -4.92 17.05
N PRO A 158 -14.63 -6.07 17.73
CA PRO A 158 -14.04 -6.29 19.04
C PRO A 158 -12.51 -6.24 19.01
N SER A 159 -11.88 -5.75 20.08
CA SER A 159 -10.42 -5.80 20.25
C SER A 159 -9.85 -7.23 20.15
N ALA A 160 -10.61 -8.22 20.61
CA ALA A 160 -10.24 -9.63 20.53
C ALA A 160 -10.13 -10.12 19.08
N ASP A 161 -11.02 -9.69 18.18
CA ASP A 161 -10.97 -10.05 16.76
C ASP A 161 -9.73 -9.47 16.09
N LEU A 162 -9.40 -8.20 16.41
CA LEU A 162 -8.21 -7.57 15.89
C LEU A 162 -6.94 -8.29 16.36
N LEU A 163 -6.79 -8.49 17.67
CA LEU A 163 -5.63 -9.17 18.23
C LEU A 163 -5.52 -10.62 17.75
N GLY A 164 -6.64 -11.34 17.78
CA GLY A 164 -6.72 -12.74 17.36
C GLY A 164 -6.29 -12.91 15.91
N PHE A 165 -6.80 -12.05 15.02
CA PHE A 165 -6.45 -12.08 13.61
C PHE A 165 -4.98 -11.68 13.36
N TYR A 166 -4.47 -10.67 14.07
CA TYR A 166 -3.08 -10.25 13.97
C TYR A 166 -2.08 -11.35 14.35
N VAL A 167 -2.45 -12.24 15.27
CA VAL A 167 -1.67 -13.44 15.56
C VAL A 167 -1.88 -14.53 14.50
N LEU A 168 -3.12 -14.76 14.08
CA LEU A 168 -3.48 -15.76 13.06
C LEU A 168 -2.70 -15.55 11.75
N ARG A 169 -2.58 -14.31 11.27
CA ARG A 169 -1.87 -13.95 10.04
C ARG A 169 -0.35 -14.19 10.08
N SER A 170 0.22 -14.47 11.24
CA SER A 170 1.65 -14.80 11.39
C SER A 170 1.93 -16.28 11.13
N ILE A 171 0.92 -17.16 11.21
CA ILE A 171 1.09 -18.62 11.03
C ILE A 171 1.64 -18.99 9.64
N PRO A 172 1.10 -18.45 8.52
CA PRO A 172 1.66 -18.73 7.19
C PRO A 172 3.14 -18.39 7.07
N GLU A 173 3.57 -17.27 7.68
CA GLU A 173 4.96 -16.85 7.66
C GLU A 173 5.83 -17.80 8.48
N TRP A 174 5.41 -18.20 9.68
CA TRP A 174 6.14 -19.17 10.48
C TRP A 174 6.30 -20.53 9.80
N ILE A 175 5.32 -20.95 8.99
CA ILE A 175 5.41 -22.16 8.17
C ILE A 175 6.42 -21.95 7.03
N ARG A 176 6.37 -20.83 6.30
CA ARG A 176 7.35 -20.50 5.24
C ARG A 176 8.79 -20.43 5.76
N GLU A 177 8.98 -19.81 6.92
CA GLU A 177 10.27 -19.70 7.61
C GLU A 177 10.69 -21.01 8.32
N LYS A 178 9.89 -22.08 8.23
CA LYS A 178 10.14 -23.39 8.87
C LYS A 178 10.25 -23.33 10.40
N LYS A 179 9.70 -22.28 11.03
CA LYS A 179 9.50 -22.18 12.48
C LYS A 179 8.44 -23.18 12.95
N LEU A 180 7.48 -23.48 12.08
CA LEU A 180 6.49 -24.55 12.22
C LEU A 180 6.52 -25.45 10.98
N THR A 181 6.22 -26.73 11.15
CA THR A 181 5.97 -27.61 9.99
C THR A 181 4.56 -27.39 9.43
N GLU A 182 3.61 -27.17 10.32
CA GLU A 182 2.19 -26.92 10.04
C GLU A 182 1.54 -26.26 11.27
N ALA A 183 0.27 -25.86 11.19
CA ALA A 183 -0.42 -25.25 12.33
C ALA A 183 -0.78 -26.24 13.46
N GLY A 184 -0.59 -27.55 13.26
CA GLY A 184 -0.68 -28.57 14.32
C GLY A 184 0.58 -28.77 15.14
N ASP A 185 1.66 -28.07 14.80
CA ASP A 185 2.97 -28.26 15.42
C ASP A 185 2.96 -27.88 16.93
N PRO A 186 3.51 -28.71 17.84
CA PRO A 186 3.53 -28.43 19.28
C PRO A 186 4.19 -27.10 19.67
N ARG A 187 5.05 -26.54 18.79
CA ARG A 187 5.70 -25.25 18.99
C ARG A 187 4.75 -24.06 18.81
N LEU A 188 3.57 -24.25 18.20
CA LEU A 188 2.62 -23.18 17.89
C LEU A 188 2.25 -22.37 19.13
N ALA A 189 1.93 -23.04 20.25
CA ALA A 189 1.51 -22.36 21.47
C ALA A 189 2.53 -21.31 21.95
N SER A 190 3.82 -21.66 21.95
CA SER A 190 4.88 -20.72 22.37
C SER A 190 5.03 -19.53 21.42
N LEU A 191 4.83 -19.74 20.11
CA LEU A 191 4.88 -18.65 19.13
C LEU A 191 3.67 -17.73 19.26
N VAL A 192 2.48 -18.30 19.45
CA VAL A 192 1.24 -17.54 19.70
C VAL A 192 1.36 -16.68 20.95
N GLU A 193 1.86 -17.20 22.07
CA GLU A 193 2.03 -16.43 23.30
C GLU A 193 2.95 -15.20 23.11
N LYS A 194 4.08 -15.40 22.42
CA LYS A 194 5.01 -14.32 22.09
C LYS A 194 4.35 -13.27 21.18
N GLU A 195 3.59 -13.73 20.21
CA GLU A 195 2.93 -12.87 19.23
C GLU A 195 1.73 -12.12 19.84
N LEU A 196 0.98 -12.74 20.76
CA LEU A 196 -0.05 -12.09 21.57
C LEU A 196 0.54 -10.94 22.40
N ALA A 197 1.63 -11.20 23.12
CA ALA A 197 2.28 -10.17 23.93
C ALA A 197 2.76 -8.99 23.07
N ARG A 198 3.41 -9.29 21.93
CA ARG A 198 3.88 -8.27 20.98
C ARG A 198 2.73 -7.45 20.41
N ASN A 199 1.67 -8.10 19.92
CA ASN A 199 0.57 -7.40 19.28
C ASN A 199 -0.31 -6.66 20.28
N ARG A 200 -0.47 -7.15 21.53
CA ARG A 200 -1.11 -6.37 22.60
C ARG A 200 -0.38 -5.06 22.84
N GLN A 201 0.95 -5.08 22.91
CA GLN A 201 1.74 -3.86 23.06
C GLN A 201 1.59 -2.93 21.84
N ARG A 202 1.75 -3.47 20.63
CA ARG A 202 1.68 -2.71 19.37
C ARG A 202 0.32 -2.05 19.16
N LEU A 203 -0.75 -2.77 19.51
CA LEU A 203 -2.12 -2.28 19.44
C LEU A 203 -2.51 -1.51 20.71
N ALA A 204 -1.66 -1.38 21.73
CA ALA A 204 -2.02 -0.79 23.03
C ALA A 204 -3.36 -1.34 23.58
N LEU A 205 -3.46 -2.67 23.67
CA LEU A 205 -4.61 -3.40 24.22
C LEU A 205 -4.33 -3.82 25.67
N GLY A 206 -5.40 -3.97 26.45
CA GLY A 206 -5.34 -4.46 27.82
C GLY A 206 -4.80 -5.90 27.91
N PRO A 207 -4.17 -6.28 29.04
CA PRO A 207 -3.64 -7.63 29.23
C PRO A 207 -4.72 -8.72 29.29
N ASP A 208 -5.98 -8.33 29.49
CA ASP A 208 -7.17 -9.17 29.55
C ASP A 208 -7.72 -9.56 28.17
N VAL A 209 -7.29 -8.90 27.09
CA VAL A 209 -7.70 -9.25 25.73
C VAL A 209 -6.85 -10.42 25.23
N LEU A 210 -7.45 -11.62 25.16
CA LEU A 210 -6.78 -12.88 24.80
C LEU A 210 -5.49 -13.08 25.61
N PRO A 211 -5.60 -13.34 26.93
CA PRO A 211 -4.47 -13.34 27.83
C PRO A 211 -3.50 -14.52 27.59
N SER A 212 -3.97 -15.62 26.99
CA SER A 212 -3.16 -16.81 26.73
C SER A 212 -3.43 -17.46 25.36
N PHE A 213 -2.62 -18.47 25.02
CA PHE A 213 -2.83 -19.36 23.89
C PHE A 213 -4.19 -20.06 23.95
N THR A 214 -4.65 -20.48 25.14
CA THR A 214 -5.95 -21.14 25.30
C THR A 214 -7.08 -20.20 24.87
N ASP A 215 -7.07 -18.96 25.34
CA ASP A 215 -8.08 -17.96 24.97
C ASP A 215 -8.04 -17.63 23.47
N TRP A 216 -6.83 -17.55 22.89
CA TRP A 216 -6.67 -17.35 21.45
C TRP A 216 -7.17 -18.55 20.63
N ALA A 217 -6.92 -19.78 21.08
CA ALA A 217 -7.39 -20.99 20.41
C ALA A 217 -8.92 -21.12 20.49
N ASP A 218 -9.51 -20.74 21.62
CA ASP A 218 -10.96 -20.66 21.79
C ASP A 218 -11.58 -19.56 20.91
N TRP A 219 -10.95 -18.39 20.82
CA TRP A 219 -11.32 -17.34 19.87
C TRP A 219 -11.29 -17.88 18.43
N TYR A 220 -10.18 -18.50 18.00
CA TYR A 220 -10.05 -19.06 16.66
C TYR A 220 -11.18 -20.07 16.37
N LYS A 221 -11.48 -20.94 17.34
CA LYS A 221 -12.55 -21.94 17.21
C LYS A 221 -13.92 -21.29 17.11
N ALA A 222 -14.19 -20.27 17.92
CA ALA A 222 -15.45 -19.52 17.86
C ALA A 222 -15.60 -18.77 16.53
N THR A 223 -14.52 -18.18 16.02
CA THR A 223 -14.52 -17.43 14.76
C THR A 223 -14.66 -18.36 13.55
N ASN A 224 -13.85 -19.41 13.45
CA ASN A 224 -13.75 -20.25 12.24
C ASN A 224 -14.51 -21.57 12.34
N GLY A 225 -15.19 -21.84 13.45
CA GLY A 225 -16.02 -23.04 13.64
C GLY A 225 -15.24 -24.35 13.79
N LYS A 226 -13.91 -24.31 13.89
CA LYS A 226 -13.04 -25.48 14.03
C LYS A 226 -11.83 -25.17 14.92
N PRO A 227 -11.24 -26.16 15.64
CA PRO A 227 -10.01 -25.93 16.38
C PRO A 227 -8.84 -25.65 15.44
N ILE A 228 -7.86 -24.86 15.91
CA ILE A 228 -6.59 -24.68 15.20
C ILE A 228 -5.82 -26.01 15.18
N GLY A 229 -5.15 -26.32 14.06
CA GLY A 229 -4.41 -27.57 13.92
C GLY A 229 -4.03 -27.87 12.46
N PRO A 230 -3.71 -29.14 12.11
CA PRO A 230 -3.25 -29.53 10.77
C PRO A 230 -4.23 -29.18 9.63
N SER A 231 -5.53 -29.04 9.94
CA SER A 231 -6.56 -28.64 8.96
C SER A 231 -6.64 -27.13 8.70
N PHE A 232 -5.71 -26.34 9.23
CA PHE A 232 -5.59 -24.91 8.93
C PHE A 232 -5.33 -24.69 7.43
N ALA A 233 -6.10 -23.79 6.82
CA ALA A 233 -5.90 -23.36 5.45
C ALA A 233 -5.26 -21.96 5.43
N MET A 234 -4.26 -21.75 4.55
CA MET A 234 -3.58 -20.45 4.44
C MET A 234 -4.57 -19.34 4.09
N GLU A 235 -5.59 -19.68 3.32
CA GLU A 235 -6.68 -18.81 2.88
C GLU A 235 -7.46 -18.20 4.05
N GLU A 236 -7.44 -18.79 5.25
CA GLU A 236 -8.06 -18.23 6.45
C GLU A 236 -7.48 -16.86 6.86
N THR A 237 -6.28 -16.54 6.39
CA THR A 237 -5.59 -15.27 6.66
C THR A 237 -5.75 -14.25 5.53
N GLY A 238 -6.34 -14.65 4.40
CA GLY A 238 -6.48 -13.81 3.22
C GLY A 238 -7.58 -12.74 3.36
N PRO A 239 -7.45 -11.57 2.73
CA PRO A 239 -8.44 -10.49 2.81
C PRO A 239 -9.63 -10.66 1.86
N LEU A 240 -9.99 -11.90 1.48
CA LEU A 240 -11.11 -12.16 0.57
C LEU A 240 -12.45 -11.84 1.25
N SER A 241 -13.12 -10.76 0.85
CA SER A 241 -14.38 -10.34 1.49
C SER A 241 -15.53 -11.33 1.28
N ASP A 242 -15.45 -12.14 0.21
CA ASP A 242 -16.33 -13.26 -0.12
C ASP A 242 -15.71 -14.63 0.22
N GLY A 243 -14.65 -14.64 1.03
CA GLY A 243 -13.95 -15.85 1.45
C GLY A 243 -14.82 -16.76 2.33
N ALA A 244 -14.51 -18.06 2.30
CA ALA A 244 -15.26 -19.08 3.04
C ALA A 244 -15.04 -19.03 4.56
N PHE A 245 -14.01 -18.35 5.04
CA PHE A 245 -13.64 -18.32 6.45
C PHE A 245 -14.10 -17.01 7.10
N PRO A 246 -14.76 -17.06 8.27
CA PRO A 246 -15.16 -15.84 8.96
C PRO A 246 -13.98 -14.89 9.28
N SER A 247 -12.78 -15.41 9.52
CA SER A 247 -11.57 -14.59 9.67
C SER A 247 -11.22 -13.76 8.43
N ASN A 248 -11.69 -14.15 7.23
CA ASN A 248 -11.53 -13.34 6.02
C ASN A 248 -12.27 -12.00 6.11
N ARG A 249 -13.38 -11.92 6.87
CA ARG A 249 -14.12 -10.65 7.05
C ARG A 249 -13.29 -9.65 7.87
N ILE A 250 -12.58 -10.13 8.89
CA ILE A 250 -11.66 -9.31 9.70
C ILE A 250 -10.49 -8.85 8.83
N ALA A 251 -9.90 -9.79 8.06
CA ALA A 251 -8.82 -9.51 7.12
C ALA A 251 -9.21 -8.44 6.08
N ALA A 252 -10.40 -8.58 5.48
CA ALA A 252 -10.93 -7.66 4.47
C ALA A 252 -11.18 -6.26 5.05
N ALA A 253 -11.70 -6.17 6.27
CA ALA A 253 -11.89 -4.88 6.96
C ALA A 253 -10.56 -4.17 7.25
N ILE A 254 -9.55 -4.91 7.74
CA ILE A 254 -8.19 -4.37 7.94
C ILE A 254 -7.58 -3.92 6.60
N SER A 255 -7.73 -4.73 5.55
CA SER A 255 -7.23 -4.40 4.21
C SER A 255 -7.89 -3.13 3.67
N ARG A 256 -9.21 -2.97 3.86
CA ARG A 256 -9.94 -1.76 3.47
C ARG A 256 -9.48 -0.53 4.25
N ALA A 257 -9.23 -0.68 5.56
CA ALA A 257 -8.69 0.40 6.38
C ALA A 257 -7.31 0.87 5.88
N ARG A 258 -6.40 -0.07 5.55
CA ARG A 258 -5.09 0.22 4.96
C ARG A 258 -5.20 0.89 3.59
N ALA A 259 -6.06 0.37 2.71
CA ALA A 259 -6.27 0.94 1.38
C ALA A 259 -6.86 2.37 1.44
N ALA A 260 -7.82 2.63 2.32
CA ALA A 260 -8.36 3.97 2.50
C ALA A 260 -7.31 4.96 3.00
N TYR A 261 -6.47 4.55 3.94
CA TYR A 261 -5.34 5.36 4.39
C TYR A 261 -4.38 5.68 3.24
N LEU A 262 -3.93 4.65 2.50
CA LEU A 262 -3.04 4.83 1.35
C LEU A 262 -3.67 5.75 0.29
N HIS A 263 -4.97 5.66 0.06
CA HIS A 263 -5.69 6.48 -0.92
C HIS A 263 -5.62 7.95 -0.52
N GLU A 264 -5.94 8.25 0.73
CA GLU A 264 -5.86 9.61 1.28
C GLU A 264 -4.43 10.16 1.20
N PHE A 265 -3.44 9.30 1.47
CA PHE A 265 -2.03 9.67 1.41
C PHE A 265 -1.56 9.96 -0.02
N ILE A 266 -1.93 9.14 -1.01
CA ILE A 266 -1.63 9.39 -2.44
C ILE A 266 -2.25 10.73 -2.88
N ILE A 267 -3.52 10.96 -2.55
CA ILE A 267 -4.23 12.18 -2.96
C ILE A 267 -3.62 13.43 -2.30
N SER A 268 -3.11 13.33 -1.07
CA SER A 268 -2.46 14.47 -0.39
C SER A 268 -1.17 14.89 -1.11
N HIS A 269 -0.33 13.94 -1.53
CA HIS A 269 0.88 14.18 -2.33
C HIS A 269 0.54 14.79 -3.70
N LEU A 270 -0.48 14.26 -4.39
CA LEU A 270 -0.95 14.84 -5.65
C LEU A 270 -1.47 16.28 -5.47
N ASN A 271 -2.14 16.58 -4.35
CA ASN A 271 -2.59 17.93 -4.01
C ASN A 271 -1.43 18.88 -3.69
N ALA A 272 -0.30 18.38 -3.18
CA ALA A 272 0.94 19.12 -3.03
C ALA A 272 1.62 19.43 -4.38
N GLY A 273 1.10 18.89 -5.49
CA GLY A 273 1.59 19.13 -6.84
C GLY A 273 2.70 18.19 -7.28
N GLU A 274 2.93 17.12 -6.52
CA GLU A 274 4.00 16.15 -6.74
C GLU A 274 3.61 15.13 -7.84
N THR A 275 4.62 14.65 -8.55
CA THR A 275 4.56 13.41 -9.32
C THR A 275 4.84 12.24 -8.40
N VAL A 276 3.87 11.34 -8.26
CA VAL A 276 3.88 10.28 -7.25
C VAL A 276 4.10 8.93 -7.92
N LEU A 277 5.08 8.16 -7.45
CA LEU A 277 5.26 6.75 -7.74
C LEU A 277 4.82 5.92 -6.54
N VAL A 278 3.90 4.98 -6.75
CA VAL A 278 3.43 4.03 -5.73
C VAL A 278 3.86 2.63 -6.14
N VAL A 279 4.54 1.92 -5.25
CA VAL A 279 4.98 0.52 -5.45
C VAL A 279 4.40 -0.35 -4.35
N PHE A 280 3.32 -1.05 -4.70
CA PHE A 280 2.54 -1.92 -3.80
C PHE A 280 2.13 -3.17 -4.54
N GLY A 281 1.77 -4.24 -3.83
CA GLY A 281 1.23 -5.46 -4.43
C GLY A 281 0.08 -5.20 -5.40
N SER A 282 -0.03 -6.02 -6.46
CA SER A 282 -1.02 -5.88 -7.53
C SER A 282 -2.47 -5.80 -7.05
N SER A 283 -2.78 -6.46 -5.91
CA SER A 283 -4.10 -6.43 -5.31
C SER A 283 -4.47 -5.04 -4.80
N HIS A 284 -3.50 -4.29 -4.28
CA HIS A 284 -3.72 -2.89 -3.88
C HIS A 284 -4.07 -2.03 -5.09
N LEU A 285 -3.36 -2.17 -6.22
CA LEU A 285 -3.74 -1.43 -7.43
C LEU A 285 -5.18 -1.75 -7.83
N MET A 286 -5.57 -3.02 -7.90
CA MET A 286 -6.95 -3.42 -8.24
C MET A 286 -7.99 -2.82 -7.30
N ILE A 287 -7.74 -2.81 -5.98
CA ILE A 287 -8.60 -2.18 -4.97
C ILE A 287 -8.75 -0.67 -5.20
N HIS A 288 -7.66 -0.01 -5.58
CA HIS A 288 -7.60 1.44 -5.71
C HIS A 288 -8.16 1.99 -7.02
N ARG A 289 -8.15 1.22 -8.12
CA ARG A 289 -8.49 1.73 -9.46
C ARG A 289 -9.78 2.54 -9.51
N THR A 290 -10.90 2.00 -9.03
CA THR A 290 -12.19 2.71 -9.08
C THR A 290 -12.19 4.02 -8.27
N ALA A 291 -11.50 4.05 -7.14
CA ALA A 291 -11.37 5.26 -6.32
C ALA A 291 -10.45 6.30 -6.98
N LEU A 292 -9.35 5.87 -7.60
CA LEU A 292 -8.44 6.75 -8.33
C LEU A 292 -9.11 7.31 -9.60
N ASP A 293 -9.82 6.47 -10.36
CA ASP A 293 -10.56 6.87 -11.56
C ASP A 293 -11.61 7.95 -11.24
N ALA A 294 -12.25 7.86 -10.07
CA ALA A 294 -13.23 8.85 -9.62
C ALA A 294 -12.62 10.22 -9.29
N VAL A 295 -11.33 10.26 -8.92
CA VAL A 295 -10.63 11.47 -8.49
C VAL A 295 -9.81 12.09 -9.61
N LEU A 296 -9.15 11.26 -10.42
CA LEU A 296 -8.18 11.66 -11.44
C LEU A 296 -8.69 11.51 -12.88
N GLY A 297 -9.86 10.88 -13.07
CA GLY A 297 -10.33 10.42 -14.37
C GLY A 297 -9.67 9.10 -14.77
N SER A 298 -9.99 8.59 -15.97
CA SER A 298 -9.41 7.34 -16.46
C SER A 298 -7.88 7.44 -16.61
N PRO A 299 -7.13 6.36 -16.34
CA PRO A 299 -5.70 6.36 -16.56
C PRO A 299 -5.39 6.55 -18.05
N CYS A 300 -4.35 7.33 -18.36
CA CYS A 300 -3.85 7.47 -19.73
C CYS A 300 -3.08 6.24 -20.20
N TYR A 301 -2.74 5.32 -19.29
CA TYR A 301 -2.10 4.05 -19.60
C TYR A 301 -2.41 2.98 -18.54
N VAL A 302 -2.65 1.74 -18.99
CA VAL A 302 -2.65 0.53 -18.15
C VAL A 302 -1.91 -0.57 -18.89
N GLY A 303 -0.93 -1.22 -18.26
CA GLY A 303 -0.19 -2.32 -18.89
C GLY A 303 1.19 -2.58 -18.28
N SER A 304 2.02 -3.33 -19.02
CA SER A 304 3.34 -3.82 -18.60
C SER A 304 4.53 -3.08 -19.22
N ASP A 305 4.29 -2.04 -20.02
CA ASP A 305 5.31 -1.22 -20.71
C ASP A 305 5.13 0.27 -20.36
N ILE A 306 5.76 0.69 -19.27
CA ILE A 306 5.70 2.08 -18.81
C ILE A 306 6.34 3.06 -19.81
N ALA A 307 7.28 2.63 -20.67
CA ALA A 307 7.86 3.53 -21.66
C ALA A 307 6.82 3.97 -22.71
N ALA A 308 5.82 3.12 -23.01
CA ALA A 308 4.67 3.51 -23.81
C ALA A 308 3.77 4.55 -23.10
N ALA A 309 3.68 4.50 -21.77
CA ALA A 309 2.88 5.46 -20.99
C ALA A 309 3.39 6.89 -21.15
N ALA A 310 4.71 7.11 -21.16
CA ALA A 310 5.29 8.45 -21.34
C ALA A 310 4.82 9.12 -22.64
N LYS A 311 4.64 8.34 -23.72
CA LYS A 311 4.12 8.84 -25.01
C LYS A 311 2.63 9.12 -24.92
N ASN A 312 1.85 8.21 -24.36
CA ASN A 312 0.39 8.33 -24.28
C ASN A 312 -0.06 9.42 -23.30
N CYS A 313 0.73 9.69 -22.28
CA CYS A 313 0.46 10.69 -21.26
C CYS A 313 1.18 12.03 -21.55
N ALA A 314 1.86 12.21 -22.68
CA ALA A 314 2.53 13.48 -23.01
C ALA A 314 1.55 14.62 -23.41
N GLY A 315 0.31 14.27 -23.78
CA GLY A 315 -0.71 15.19 -24.31
C GLY A 315 -1.29 16.20 -23.32
#